data_AF-A0A5D2KPQ3-F1
#
_entry.id   AF-A0A5D2KPQ3-F1
#
_cell.length_a   1.000
_cell.length_b   1.000
_cell.length_c   1.000
_cell.angle_alpha   90.00
_cell.angle_beta   90.00
_cell.angle_gamma   90.00
#
_symmetry.space_group_name_H-M   'P 1'
#
loop_
_entity.id
_entity.type
_entity.pdbx_description
1 polymer ?
#
loop_
_entity_poly.entity_id
_entity_poly.type
_entity_poly.pdbx_seq_one_letter_code
_entity_poly.pdbx_strand_id
1 'polypeptide(L)'
;MGLGLSVLIAMKATAWMLLYLFFSRFGFTVLAIPLLYASLISWLVSIASHPSIDLPMLLGKNPDGTFPILSTIMFSPYLYFARAFSMARRFLTGEEPYSQICEGLYVGGWPASPRLLPPGNPAIIDCTSEFPRIKEFKGHSYLCVPTWDTRAPQPGQIESAVKWACRKRARNQPVYVHCAYGHGRSVAVMCALLVALGVVENWKAAEKYIRERRPCIKMNSLHYKALEEWSSSRLSSPKRNEELDVNSVSQSNSSGNTKASMVENKID
;
A
#
# COMPACT_ATOMS: atom_id res chain seq x y z
N MET A 1 5.08 9.62 21.65
CA MET A 1 5.16 9.27 20.21
C MET A 1 6.25 8.22 20.07
N GLY A 2 5.96 7.04 19.52
CA GLY A 2 6.99 6.02 19.34
C GLY A 2 8.07 6.51 18.37
N LEU A 3 9.34 6.13 18.60
CA LEU A 3 10.41 6.39 17.64
C LEU A 3 10.00 5.79 16.28
N GLY A 4 10.05 6.59 15.21
CA GLY A 4 9.79 6.13 13.85
C GLY A 4 10.89 5.19 13.35
N LEU A 5 10.59 4.43 12.29
CA LEU A 5 11.52 3.47 11.69
C LEU A 5 12.92 4.07 11.44
N SER A 6 12.99 5.27 10.87
CA SER A 6 14.26 5.93 10.54
C SER A 6 15.16 6.11 11.77
N VAL A 7 14.61 6.50 12.93
CA VAL A 7 15.39 6.73 14.15
C VAL A 7 15.85 5.40 14.76
N LEU A 8 14.97 4.40 14.82
CA LEU A 8 15.32 3.07 15.34
C LEU A 8 16.43 2.42 14.50
N ILE A 9 16.35 2.55 13.18
CA ILE A 9 17.36 2.02 12.27
C ILE A 9 18.67 2.81 12.39
N ALA A 10 18.65 4.13 12.60
CA ALA A 10 19.84 4.92 12.86
C ALA A 10 20.54 4.50 14.16
N MET A 11 19.79 4.33 15.26
CA MET A 11 20.35 3.85 16.53
C MET A 11 21.01 2.48 16.37
N LYS A 12 20.34 1.55 15.67
CA LYS A 12 20.90 0.24 15.32
C LYS A 12 22.18 0.39 14.49
N ALA A 13 22.20 1.30 13.51
CA ALA A 13 23.36 1.55 12.66
C ALA A 13 24.56 2.03 13.49
N THR A 14 24.34 2.98 14.40
CA THR A 14 25.36 3.50 15.32
C THR A 14 25.90 2.40 16.24
N ALA A 15 25.03 1.57 16.82
CA ALA A 15 25.46 0.44 17.66
C ALA A 15 26.37 -0.55 16.89
N TRP A 16 26.02 -0.89 15.66
CA TRP A 16 26.85 -1.74 14.81
C TRP A 16 28.19 -1.10 14.45
N MET A 17 28.21 0.22 14.21
CA MET A 17 29.45 0.96 13.97
C MET A 17 30.38 0.94 15.19
N LEU A 18 29.84 1.21 16.38
CA LEU A 18 30.62 1.18 17.62
C LEU A 18 31.19 -0.23 17.90
N LEU A 19 30.39 -1.26 17.65
CA LEU A 19 30.84 -2.65 17.80
C LEU A 19 31.95 -3.01 16.80
N TYR A 20 31.83 -2.56 15.55
CA TYR A 20 32.89 -2.69 14.54
C TYR A 20 34.19 -2.02 14.99
N LEU A 21 34.12 -0.78 15.48
CA LEU A 21 35.29 -0.03 15.96
C LEU A 21 35.94 -0.72 17.17
N PHE A 22 35.12 -1.27 18.08
CA PHE A 22 35.60 -2.05 19.22
C PHE A 22 36.39 -3.27 18.76
N PHE A 23 35.82 -4.15 17.92
CA PHE A 23 36.51 -5.35 17.44
C PHE A 23 37.76 -5.03 16.62
N SER A 24 37.72 -3.96 15.82
CA SER A 24 38.87 -3.52 15.02
C SER A 24 40.03 -3.08 15.89
N ARG A 25 39.76 -2.48 17.07
CA ARG A 25 40.79 -2.08 18.05
C ARG A 25 41.54 -3.28 18.65
N PHE A 26 40.91 -4.45 18.73
CA PHE A 26 41.51 -5.69 19.23
C PHE A 26 42.11 -6.57 18.11
N GLY A 27 42.23 -6.05 16.88
CA GLY A 27 42.84 -6.78 15.76
C GLY A 27 41.90 -7.74 15.02
N PHE A 28 40.60 -7.76 15.33
CA PHE A 28 39.61 -8.63 14.68
C PHE A 28 38.93 -7.98 13.45
N THR A 29 39.62 -7.08 12.74
CA THR A 29 39.02 -6.23 11.70
C THR A 29 38.33 -7.01 10.58
N VAL A 30 38.93 -8.10 10.09
CA VAL A 30 38.35 -8.93 9.02
C VAL A 30 37.03 -9.57 9.45
N LEU A 31 36.98 -10.08 10.68
CA LEU A 31 35.77 -10.68 11.26
C LEU A 31 34.67 -9.63 11.51
N ALA A 32 35.05 -8.37 11.68
CA ALA A 32 34.12 -7.28 11.95
C ALA A 32 33.52 -6.63 10.67
N ILE A 33 34.02 -6.95 9.47
CA ILE A 33 33.52 -6.40 8.20
C ILE A 33 31.98 -6.54 8.03
N PRO A 34 31.34 -7.67 8.37
CA PRO A 34 29.88 -7.79 8.29
C PRO A 34 29.13 -6.79 9.17
N LEU A 35 29.71 -6.38 10.30
CA LEU A 35 29.13 -5.38 11.20
C LEU A 35 29.17 -3.98 10.56
N LEU A 36 30.30 -3.62 9.94
CA LEU A 36 30.42 -2.38 9.18
C LEU A 36 29.42 -2.36 8.02
N TYR A 37 29.33 -3.46 7.26
CA TYR A 37 28.37 -3.62 6.18
C TYR A 37 26.93 -3.43 6.65
N ALA A 38 26.53 -4.12 7.73
CA ALA A 38 25.20 -3.98 8.32
C ALA A 38 24.93 -2.56 8.82
N SER A 39 25.95 -1.87 9.35
CA SER A 39 25.85 -0.47 9.81
C SER A 39 25.60 0.48 8.64
N LEU A 40 26.41 0.41 7.57
CA LEU A 40 26.29 1.29 6.41
C LEU A 40 24.93 1.13 5.70
N ILE A 41 24.48 -0.11 5.51
CA ILE A 41 23.16 -0.38 4.93
C ILE A 41 22.04 0.14 5.83
N SER A 42 22.19 0.02 7.16
CA SER A 42 21.20 0.56 8.10
C SER A 42 21.15 2.10 8.03
N TRP A 43 22.28 2.78 7.95
CA TRP A 43 22.31 4.24 7.73
C TRP A 43 21.60 4.65 6.45
N LEU A 44 21.87 3.95 5.34
CA LEU A 44 21.21 4.22 4.06
C LEU A 44 19.69 4.04 4.15
N VAL A 45 19.22 2.95 4.78
CA VAL A 45 17.79 2.70 5.00
C VAL A 45 17.18 3.73 5.95
N SER A 46 17.90 4.17 6.98
CA SER A 46 17.42 5.22 7.89
C SER A 46 17.15 6.53 7.15
N ILE A 47 18.10 6.95 6.31
CA ILE A 47 17.97 8.17 5.48
C ILE A 47 16.80 8.01 4.50
N ALA A 48 16.77 6.92 3.73
CA ALA A 48 15.72 6.71 2.72
C ALA A 48 14.31 6.53 3.31
N SER A 49 14.21 6.06 4.55
CA SER A 49 12.93 5.93 5.26
C SER A 49 12.55 7.17 6.06
N HIS A 50 13.33 8.25 6.05
CA HIS A 50 13.01 9.51 6.73
C HIS A 50 11.74 10.16 6.13
N PRO A 51 10.84 10.81 6.91
CA PRO A 51 9.57 11.32 6.38
C PRO A 51 9.72 12.32 5.23
N SER A 52 10.81 13.09 5.24
CA SER A 52 11.09 14.11 4.22
C SER A 52 11.66 13.55 2.91
N ILE A 53 12.14 12.30 2.92
CA ILE A 53 12.74 11.65 1.75
C ILE A 53 11.80 10.57 1.22
N ASP A 54 11.30 9.69 2.09
CA ASP A 54 10.33 8.64 1.81
C ASP A 54 10.52 7.93 0.46
N LEU A 55 11.66 7.24 0.31
CA LEU A 55 12.04 6.54 -0.92
C LEU A 55 11.91 5.01 -0.76
N PRO A 56 10.68 4.45 -0.76
CA PRO A 56 10.46 3.00 -0.57
C PRO A 56 10.99 2.15 -1.73
N MET A 57 11.39 2.77 -2.85
CA MET A 57 11.99 2.12 -4.02
C MET A 57 13.44 1.70 -3.81
N LEU A 58 14.09 2.21 -2.77
CA LEU A 58 15.51 1.96 -2.51
C LEU A 58 15.87 0.45 -2.54
N LEU A 59 15.01 -0.39 -1.97
CA LEU A 59 15.28 -1.83 -1.86
C LEU A 59 15.14 -2.58 -3.19
N GLY A 60 14.70 -1.91 -4.27
CA GLY A 60 14.61 -2.49 -5.61
C GLY A 60 13.57 -3.61 -5.72
N LYS A 61 12.50 -3.56 -4.92
CA LYS A 61 11.42 -4.56 -4.99
C LYS A 61 10.65 -4.40 -6.29
N ASN A 62 10.55 -5.48 -7.06
CA ASN A 62 9.82 -5.50 -8.33
C ASN A 62 8.31 -5.34 -8.11
N PRO A 63 7.53 -4.91 -9.13
CA PRO A 63 6.07 -4.81 -9.03
C PRO A 63 5.38 -6.14 -8.71
N ASP A 64 6.02 -7.27 -9.06
CA ASP A 64 5.56 -8.61 -8.74
C ASP A 64 5.94 -9.07 -7.31
N GLY A 65 6.57 -8.20 -6.52
CA GLY A 65 6.96 -8.44 -5.14
C GLY A 65 8.26 -9.23 -4.95
N THR A 66 8.96 -9.59 -6.03
CA THR A 66 10.26 -10.26 -5.95
C THR A 66 11.40 -9.26 -5.76
N PHE A 67 12.55 -9.73 -5.28
CA PHE A 67 13.77 -8.94 -5.21
C PHE A 67 14.78 -9.44 -6.25
N PRO A 68 15.42 -8.53 -7.01
CA PRO A 68 16.61 -8.86 -7.77
C PRO A 68 17.71 -9.43 -6.86
N ILE A 69 18.59 -10.27 -7.43
CA ILE A 69 19.69 -10.90 -6.70
C ILE A 69 20.62 -9.83 -6.11
N LEU A 70 20.98 -8.81 -6.89
CA LEU A 70 21.85 -7.72 -6.44
C LEU A 70 21.25 -6.94 -5.27
N SER A 71 19.96 -6.59 -5.35
CA SER A 71 19.24 -5.94 -4.25
C SER A 71 19.20 -6.84 -3.01
N THR A 72 19.00 -8.15 -3.19
CA THR A 72 19.00 -9.10 -2.08
C THR A 72 20.35 -9.18 -1.40
N ILE A 73 21.45 -9.20 -2.16
CA ILE A 73 22.81 -9.21 -1.61
C ILE A 73 23.05 -7.89 -0.87
N MET A 74 22.89 -6.74 -1.55
CA MET A 74 23.18 -5.40 -1.04
C MET A 74 22.36 -5.02 0.20
N PHE A 75 21.09 -5.41 0.26
CA PHE A 75 20.23 -5.09 1.40
C PHE A 75 20.02 -6.27 2.35
N SER A 76 20.77 -7.37 2.18
CA SER A 76 20.63 -8.58 2.99
C SER A 76 20.60 -8.33 4.50
N PRO A 77 21.46 -7.49 5.11
CA PRO A 77 21.46 -7.32 6.56
C PRO A 77 20.14 -6.71 7.06
N TYR A 78 19.52 -5.85 6.26
CA TYR A 78 18.23 -5.25 6.59
C TYR A 78 17.06 -6.18 6.28
N LEU A 79 17.04 -6.79 5.09
CA LEU A 79 15.94 -7.66 4.64
C LEU A 79 15.80 -8.90 5.54
N TYR A 80 16.90 -9.58 5.85
CA TYR A 80 16.85 -10.76 6.73
C TYR A 80 16.53 -10.38 8.17
N PHE A 81 17.03 -9.24 8.65
CA PHE A 81 16.64 -8.72 9.96
C PHE A 81 15.14 -8.44 10.04
N ALA A 82 14.57 -7.73 9.05
CA ALA A 82 13.13 -7.44 9.02
C ALA A 82 12.28 -8.73 9.00
N ARG A 83 12.70 -9.75 8.24
CA ARG A 83 12.06 -11.07 8.20
C ARG A 83 12.14 -11.79 9.53
N ALA A 84 13.34 -11.92 10.10
CA ALA A 84 13.56 -12.59 11.37
C ALA A 84 12.78 -11.90 12.50
N PHE A 85 12.84 -10.58 12.56
CA PHE A 85 12.10 -9.79 13.54
C PHE A 85 10.59 -9.94 13.39
N SER A 86 10.07 -9.96 12.16
CA SER A 86 8.65 -10.17 11.89
C SER A 86 8.18 -11.57 12.33
N MET A 87 8.93 -12.61 12.01
CA MET A 87 8.64 -13.98 12.43
C MET A 87 8.69 -14.13 13.96
N ALA A 88 9.74 -13.60 14.59
CA ALA A 88 9.91 -13.64 16.04
C ALA A 88 8.76 -12.90 16.75
N ARG A 89 8.42 -11.68 16.30
CA ARG A 89 7.31 -10.90 16.87
C ARG A 89 5.99 -11.63 16.73
N ARG A 90 5.73 -12.27 15.59
CA ARG A 90 4.51 -13.04 15.35
C ARG A 90 4.42 -14.24 16.28
N PHE A 91 5.52 -14.97 16.47
CA PHE A 91 5.59 -16.09 17.40
C PHE A 91 5.34 -15.65 18.85
N LEU A 92 5.89 -14.50 19.25
CA LEU A 92 5.71 -13.97 20.61
C LEU A 92 4.31 -13.40 20.88
N THR A 93 3.68 -12.80 19.86
CA THR A 93 2.37 -12.13 20.04
C THR A 93 1.18 -13.05 19.81
N GLY A 94 1.35 -14.12 19.02
CA GLY A 94 0.26 -15.04 18.68
C GLY A 94 -0.88 -14.39 17.87
N GLU A 95 -0.64 -13.22 17.27
CA GLU A 95 -1.68 -12.51 16.52
C GLU A 95 -2.14 -13.29 15.29
N GLU A 96 -3.46 -13.24 15.03
CA GLU A 96 -4.06 -13.86 13.87
C GLU A 96 -3.42 -13.33 12.56
N PRO A 97 -3.05 -14.24 11.62
CA PRO A 97 -2.42 -13.92 10.35
C PRO A 97 -3.12 -12.80 9.58
N TYR A 98 -4.43 -12.89 9.53
CA TYR A 98 -5.33 -12.00 8.84
C TYR A 98 -6.69 -12.02 9.56
N SER A 99 -7.50 -11.02 9.27
CA SER A 99 -8.88 -10.93 9.75
C SER A 99 -9.77 -10.61 8.55
N GLN A 100 -10.93 -11.28 8.47
CA GLN A 100 -11.94 -10.92 7.50
C GLN A 100 -12.66 -9.66 7.95
N ILE A 101 -12.67 -8.63 7.11
CA ILE A 101 -13.28 -7.35 7.44
C ILE A 101 -14.71 -7.30 6.94
N CYS A 102 -14.93 -7.65 5.68
CA CYS A 102 -16.25 -7.93 5.12
C CYS A 102 -16.15 -9.12 4.16
N GLU A 103 -17.27 -9.50 3.55
CA GLU A 103 -17.29 -10.64 2.63
C GLU A 103 -16.26 -10.47 1.51
N GLY A 104 -15.31 -11.41 1.43
CA GLY A 104 -14.23 -11.40 0.45
C GLY A 104 -13.17 -10.30 0.61
N LEU A 105 -13.14 -9.55 1.72
CA LEU A 105 -12.05 -8.60 2.03
C LEU A 105 -11.32 -8.97 3.32
N TYR A 106 -10.00 -9.10 3.21
CA TYR A 106 -9.13 -9.52 4.29
C TYR A 106 -7.99 -8.53 4.52
N VAL A 107 -7.62 -8.30 5.79
CA VAL A 107 -6.44 -7.50 6.19
C VAL A 107 -5.54 -8.32 7.09
N GLY A 108 -4.22 -8.25 6.89
CA GLY A 108 -3.30 -9.02 7.72
C GLY A 108 -1.82 -8.67 7.61
N GLY A 109 -1.01 -9.52 8.23
CA GLY A 109 0.45 -9.47 8.19
C GLY A 109 1.03 -10.21 6.99
N TRP A 110 2.35 -10.15 6.86
CA TRP A 110 3.04 -10.75 5.71
C TRP A 110 2.81 -12.27 5.69
N PRO A 111 2.23 -12.83 4.61
CA PRO A 111 1.99 -14.26 4.48
C PRO A 111 3.28 -15.01 4.13
N ALA A 112 4.06 -15.38 5.15
CA ALA A 112 5.32 -16.10 4.99
C ALA A 112 5.16 -17.55 4.46
N SER A 113 3.93 -18.06 4.41
CA SER A 113 3.61 -19.37 3.83
C SER A 113 2.17 -19.38 3.27
N PRO A 114 1.83 -20.33 2.38
CA PRO A 114 0.47 -20.42 1.82
C PRO A 114 -0.62 -20.70 2.86
N ARG A 115 -0.26 -21.32 4.00
CA ARG A 115 -1.20 -21.58 5.11
C ARG A 115 -1.70 -20.30 5.77
N LEU A 116 -0.99 -19.19 5.57
CA LEU A 116 -1.28 -17.89 6.16
C LEU A 116 -2.03 -16.98 5.20
N LEU A 117 -2.46 -17.51 4.05
CA LEU A 117 -3.24 -16.79 3.06
C LEU A 117 -4.75 -17.02 3.31
N PRO A 118 -5.59 -15.98 3.13
CA PRO A 118 -7.04 -16.16 3.17
C PRO A 118 -7.56 -17.18 2.13
N PRO A 119 -8.72 -17.79 2.38
CA PRO A 119 -9.34 -18.72 1.44
C PRO A 119 -9.79 -18.03 0.14
N GLY A 120 -10.09 -18.86 -0.88
CA GLY A 120 -10.74 -18.38 -2.11
C GLY A 120 -9.82 -17.72 -3.14
N ASN A 121 -8.52 -18.03 -3.15
CA ASN A 121 -7.55 -17.52 -4.13
C ASN A 121 -7.56 -15.97 -4.22
N PRO A 122 -7.23 -15.27 -3.12
CA PRO A 122 -7.37 -13.83 -3.06
C PRO A 122 -6.40 -13.12 -4.00
N ALA A 123 -6.83 -11.97 -4.52
CA ALA A 123 -5.96 -10.98 -5.11
C ALA A 123 -5.20 -10.24 -4.00
N ILE A 124 -3.88 -10.23 -4.07
CA ILE A 124 -2.99 -9.79 -3.00
C ILE A 124 -2.52 -8.36 -3.26
N ILE A 125 -2.70 -7.47 -2.29
CA ILE A 125 -2.09 -6.15 -2.23
C ILE A 125 -1.03 -6.18 -1.15
N ASP A 126 0.22 -6.00 -1.54
CA ASP A 126 1.38 -5.97 -0.66
C ASP A 126 1.81 -4.53 -0.38
N CYS A 127 1.59 -4.06 0.84
CA CYS A 127 1.97 -2.72 1.27
C CYS A 127 3.39 -2.64 1.87
N THR A 128 4.31 -3.54 1.52
CA THR A 128 5.65 -3.62 2.10
C THR A 128 6.74 -3.31 1.08
N SER A 129 7.75 -2.57 1.54
CA SER A 129 9.00 -2.38 0.82
C SER A 129 9.98 -3.54 1.05
N GLU A 130 9.88 -4.19 2.20
CA GLU A 130 10.95 -4.99 2.82
C GLU A 130 10.71 -6.50 2.77
N PHE A 131 9.47 -6.94 2.55
CA PHE A 131 9.12 -8.37 2.51
C PHE A 131 8.95 -8.87 1.08
N PRO A 132 9.46 -10.06 0.72
CA PRO A 132 9.28 -10.62 -0.61
C PRO A 132 7.92 -11.31 -0.77
N ARG A 133 7.42 -11.36 -1.99
CA ARG A 133 6.42 -12.36 -2.39
C ARG A 133 7.04 -13.75 -2.31
N ILE A 134 6.38 -14.70 -1.66
CA ILE A 134 6.81 -16.10 -1.67
C ILE A 134 6.49 -16.76 -3.02
N LYS A 135 7.28 -17.75 -3.44
CA LYS A 135 7.24 -18.30 -4.81
C LYS A 135 5.91 -18.98 -5.13
N GLU A 136 5.29 -19.56 -4.13
CA GLU A 136 4.01 -20.26 -4.16
C GLU A 136 2.87 -19.31 -4.58
N PHE A 137 3.07 -17.99 -4.46
CA PHE A 137 2.06 -17.01 -4.83
C PHE A 137 2.14 -16.50 -6.27
N LYS A 138 2.99 -17.08 -7.11
CA LYS A 138 3.11 -16.67 -8.52
C LYS A 138 1.79 -16.76 -9.32
N GLY A 139 0.86 -17.62 -8.91
CA GLY A 139 -0.48 -17.75 -9.53
C GLY A 139 -1.54 -16.75 -9.04
N HIS A 140 -1.28 -16.01 -7.96
CA HIS A 140 -2.23 -15.02 -7.45
C HIS A 140 -2.11 -13.70 -8.23
N SER A 141 -3.25 -13.03 -8.41
CA SER A 141 -3.23 -11.61 -8.80
C SER A 141 -2.51 -10.83 -7.71
N TYR A 142 -1.49 -10.05 -8.07
CA TYR A 142 -0.61 -9.41 -7.11
C TYR A 142 -0.35 -7.95 -7.50
N LEU A 143 -0.42 -7.06 -6.51
CA LEU A 143 -0.09 -5.64 -6.64
C LEU A 143 0.83 -5.22 -5.49
N CYS A 144 2.04 -4.78 -5.83
CA CYS A 144 2.94 -4.20 -4.84
C CYS A 144 2.68 -2.70 -4.69
N VAL A 145 2.41 -2.26 -3.46
CA VAL A 145 2.34 -0.87 -3.01
C VAL A 145 3.47 -0.64 -1.98
N PRO A 146 4.71 -0.54 -2.46
CA PRO A 146 5.90 -0.50 -1.62
C PRO A 146 5.87 0.71 -0.68
N THR A 147 5.92 0.45 0.63
CA THR A 147 5.83 1.47 1.67
C THR A 147 6.67 1.03 2.87
N TRP A 148 7.53 1.93 3.36
CA TRP A 148 8.35 1.70 4.55
C TRP A 148 7.49 1.46 5.79
N ASP A 149 7.96 0.65 6.73
CA ASP A 149 7.26 0.49 8.00
C ASP A 149 7.09 1.83 8.72
N THR A 150 5.96 2.01 9.40
CA THR A 150 5.52 3.27 10.03
C THR A 150 5.22 4.44 9.08
N ARG A 151 5.44 4.30 7.76
CA ARG A 151 4.97 5.25 6.73
C ARG A 151 3.60 4.88 6.20
N ALA A 152 3.02 5.76 5.41
CA ALA A 152 1.74 5.56 4.74
C ALA A 152 1.93 5.48 3.21
N PRO A 153 1.17 4.63 2.51
CA PRO A 153 1.09 4.71 1.06
C PRO A 153 0.60 6.09 0.63
N GLN A 154 1.13 6.63 -0.46
CA GLN A 154 0.75 7.95 -0.95
C GLN A 154 -0.71 7.95 -1.46
N PRO A 155 -1.46 9.07 -1.41
CA PRO A 155 -2.87 9.10 -1.81
C PRO A 155 -3.15 8.52 -3.21
N GLY A 156 -2.29 8.82 -4.19
CA GLY A 156 -2.41 8.26 -5.55
C GLY A 156 -2.14 6.75 -5.62
N GLN A 157 -1.28 6.22 -4.75
CA GLN A 157 -1.04 4.78 -4.62
C GLN A 157 -2.22 4.08 -3.93
N ILE A 158 -2.82 4.72 -2.92
CA ILE A 158 -4.06 4.25 -2.29
C ILE A 158 -5.15 4.15 -3.35
N GLU A 159 -5.40 5.20 -4.12
CA GLU A 159 -6.42 5.21 -5.17
C GLU A 159 -6.16 4.14 -6.23
N SER A 160 -4.91 3.98 -6.67
CA SER A 160 -4.54 2.96 -7.64
C SER A 160 -4.80 1.54 -7.12
N ALA A 161 -4.47 1.28 -5.86
CA ALA A 161 -4.70 0.02 -5.18
C ALA A 161 -6.20 -0.27 -5.01
N VAL A 162 -6.98 0.74 -4.62
CA VAL A 162 -8.44 0.67 -4.49
C VAL A 162 -9.09 0.36 -5.83
N LYS A 163 -8.79 1.12 -6.89
CA LYS A 163 -9.33 0.85 -8.24
C LYS A 163 -8.98 -0.57 -8.69
N TRP A 164 -7.76 -1.02 -8.44
CA TRP A 164 -7.34 -2.38 -8.76
C TRP A 164 -8.15 -3.42 -7.97
N ALA A 165 -8.32 -3.25 -6.66
CA ALA A 165 -9.11 -4.13 -5.81
C ALA A 165 -10.59 -4.17 -6.22
N CYS A 166 -11.21 -3.03 -6.51
CA CYS A 166 -12.60 -2.96 -6.96
C CYS A 166 -12.82 -3.80 -8.23
N ARG A 167 -11.88 -3.75 -9.20
CA ARG A 167 -11.95 -4.60 -10.40
C ARG A 167 -11.86 -6.10 -10.09
N LYS A 168 -11.13 -6.49 -9.04
CA LYS A 168 -11.06 -7.89 -8.59
C LYS A 168 -12.36 -8.31 -7.89
N ARG A 169 -12.90 -7.45 -7.03
CA ARG A 169 -14.19 -7.68 -6.36
C ARG A 169 -15.35 -7.78 -7.35
N ALA A 170 -15.37 -6.97 -8.40
CA ALA A 170 -16.38 -7.07 -9.47
C ALA A 170 -16.39 -8.43 -10.19
N ARG A 171 -15.32 -9.22 -10.09
CA ARG A 171 -15.21 -10.59 -10.62
C ARG A 171 -15.39 -11.66 -9.53
N ASN A 172 -15.97 -11.28 -8.39
CA ASN A 172 -16.11 -12.11 -7.19
C ASN A 172 -14.79 -12.68 -6.63
N GLN A 173 -13.64 -12.13 -7.03
CA GLN A 173 -12.36 -12.55 -6.46
C GLN A 173 -12.18 -11.89 -5.09
N PRO A 174 -11.84 -12.65 -4.03
CA PRO A 174 -11.48 -12.07 -2.73
C PRO A 174 -10.24 -11.17 -2.84
N VAL A 175 -10.10 -10.19 -1.94
CA VAL A 175 -8.94 -9.31 -1.88
C VAL A 175 -8.30 -9.41 -0.51
N TYR A 176 -6.98 -9.61 -0.49
CA TYR A 176 -6.16 -9.61 0.70
C TYR A 176 -5.17 -8.44 0.68
N VAL A 177 -5.27 -7.56 1.67
CA VAL A 177 -4.36 -6.41 1.82
C VAL A 177 -3.46 -6.64 3.02
N HIS A 178 -2.14 -6.72 2.80
CA HIS A 178 -1.20 -7.01 3.88
C HIS A 178 -0.07 -5.99 3.99
N CYS A 179 0.51 -5.91 5.18
CA CYS A 179 1.80 -5.25 5.40
C CYS A 179 2.71 -6.21 6.17
N ALA A 180 3.56 -5.73 7.09
CA ALA A 180 4.33 -6.61 7.97
C ALA A 180 3.43 -7.36 8.97
N TYR A 181 2.59 -6.62 9.69
CA TYR A 181 1.77 -7.13 10.82
C TYR A 181 0.26 -6.90 10.65
N GLY A 182 -0.15 -6.17 9.63
CA GLY A 182 -1.55 -5.80 9.42
C GLY A 182 -2.04 -4.70 10.36
N HIS A 183 -1.16 -3.76 10.76
CA HIS A 183 -1.48 -2.74 11.77
C HIS A 183 -1.74 -1.35 11.19
N GLY A 184 -1.01 -0.93 10.15
CA GLY A 184 -1.04 0.45 9.66
C GLY A 184 -1.21 0.55 8.15
N ARG A 185 -0.13 0.29 7.40
CA ARG A 185 -0.06 0.46 5.94
C ARG A 185 -1.21 -0.21 5.19
N SER A 186 -1.45 -1.48 5.47
CA SER A 186 -2.54 -2.25 4.85
C SER A 186 -3.92 -1.82 5.33
N VAL A 187 -4.03 -1.35 6.57
CA VAL A 187 -5.27 -0.84 7.15
C VAL A 187 -5.67 0.45 6.43
N ALA A 188 -4.72 1.35 6.14
CA ALA A 188 -5.00 2.57 5.38
C ALA A 188 -5.59 2.26 4.00
N VAL A 189 -4.99 1.32 3.25
CA VAL A 189 -5.54 0.90 1.96
C VAL A 189 -6.92 0.23 2.11
N MET A 190 -7.12 -0.59 3.14
CA MET A 190 -8.44 -1.21 3.39
C MET A 190 -9.50 -0.17 3.77
N CYS A 191 -9.18 0.85 4.57
CA CYS A 191 -10.12 1.92 4.89
C CYS A 191 -10.64 2.58 3.62
N ALA A 192 -9.74 2.95 2.71
CA ALA A 192 -10.10 3.54 1.43
C ALA A 192 -10.92 2.59 0.55
N LEU A 193 -10.57 1.29 0.54
CA LEU A 193 -11.30 0.27 -0.21
C LEU A 193 -12.73 0.08 0.28
N LEU A 194 -12.96 0.04 1.59
CA LEU A 194 -14.31 -0.08 2.18
C LEU A 194 -15.20 1.11 1.78
N VAL A 195 -14.65 2.32 1.82
CA VAL A 195 -15.34 3.54 1.38
C VAL A 195 -15.65 3.48 -0.12
N ALA A 196 -14.70 3.02 -0.93
CA ALA A 196 -14.89 2.94 -2.37
C ALA A 196 -15.94 1.89 -2.79
N LEU A 197 -16.08 0.82 -2.02
CA LEU A 197 -17.10 -0.21 -2.20
C LEU A 197 -18.46 0.15 -1.57
N GLY A 198 -18.58 1.31 -0.92
CA GLY A 198 -19.83 1.75 -0.29
C GLY A 198 -20.20 0.97 0.99
N VAL A 199 -19.25 0.25 1.59
CA VAL A 199 -19.48 -0.50 2.85
C VAL A 199 -19.63 0.46 4.03
N VAL A 200 -18.94 1.60 3.96
CA VAL A 200 -18.93 2.67 4.97
C VAL A 200 -18.80 4.02 4.28
N GLU A 201 -19.26 5.08 4.92
CA GLU A 201 -19.35 6.42 4.31
C GLU A 201 -18.00 7.13 4.20
N ASN A 202 -17.10 6.93 5.16
CA ASN A 202 -15.81 7.63 5.22
C ASN A 202 -14.72 6.77 5.89
N TRP A 203 -13.46 7.21 5.73
CA TRP A 203 -12.30 6.44 6.18
C TRP A 203 -12.23 6.29 7.71
N LYS A 204 -12.79 7.22 8.48
CA LYS A 204 -12.85 7.15 9.95
C LYS A 204 -13.84 6.08 10.41
N ALA A 205 -15.00 6.00 9.76
CA ALA A 205 -15.95 4.91 9.96
C ALA A 205 -15.34 3.56 9.57
N ALA A 206 -14.59 3.53 8.46
CA ALA A 206 -13.86 2.34 8.03
C ALA A 206 -12.83 1.86 9.06
N GLU A 207 -12.06 2.78 9.66
CA GLU A 207 -11.11 2.44 10.72
C GLU A 207 -11.82 1.81 11.92
N LYS A 208 -12.93 2.39 12.38
CA LYS A 208 -13.73 1.83 13.48
C LYS A 208 -14.24 0.43 13.14
N TYR A 209 -14.79 0.26 11.94
CA TYR A 209 -15.31 -1.01 11.44
C TYR A 209 -14.23 -2.12 11.38
N ILE A 210 -13.02 -1.76 10.95
CA ILE A 210 -11.86 -2.66 10.96
C ILE A 210 -11.43 -2.98 12.40
N ARG A 211 -11.37 -1.97 13.28
CA ARG A 211 -10.92 -2.13 14.67
C ARG A 211 -11.77 -3.14 15.44
N GLU A 212 -13.08 -3.15 15.20
CA GLU A 212 -14.01 -4.13 15.80
C GLU A 212 -13.66 -5.58 15.43
N ARG A 213 -13.12 -5.81 14.22
CA ARG A 213 -12.78 -7.14 13.70
C ARG A 213 -11.31 -7.51 13.86
N ARG A 214 -10.45 -6.50 13.97
CA ARG A 214 -9.00 -6.63 14.19
C ARG A 214 -8.54 -5.59 15.22
N PRO A 215 -8.65 -5.88 16.52
CA PRO A 215 -8.31 -4.91 17.58
C PRO A 215 -6.85 -4.45 17.58
N CYS A 216 -5.93 -5.22 16.99
CA CYS A 216 -4.50 -4.89 16.94
C CYS A 216 -4.11 -3.79 15.94
N ILE A 217 -5.07 -3.18 15.22
CA ILE A 217 -4.72 -2.08 14.30
C ILE A 217 -4.10 -0.89 15.05
N LYS A 218 -3.09 -0.29 14.41
CA LYS A 218 -2.30 0.81 14.94
C LYS A 218 -1.88 1.76 13.81
N MET A 219 -2.87 2.48 13.27
CA MET A 219 -2.60 3.60 12.37
C MET A 219 -1.97 4.78 13.14
N ASN A 220 -1.29 5.65 12.40
CA ASN A 220 -0.57 6.80 12.94
C ASN A 220 -0.95 8.06 12.15
N SER A 221 -0.43 9.22 12.56
CA SER A 221 -0.75 10.50 11.94
C SER A 221 -0.44 10.57 10.43
N LEU A 222 0.58 9.85 9.95
CA LEU A 222 0.90 9.79 8.52
C LEU A 222 -0.18 9.04 7.73
N HIS A 223 -0.70 7.94 8.28
CA HIS A 223 -1.80 7.21 7.66
C HIS A 223 -3.07 8.06 7.59
N TYR A 224 -3.40 8.78 8.67
CA TYR A 224 -4.56 9.67 8.71
C TYR A 224 -4.42 10.81 7.70
N LYS A 225 -3.24 11.44 7.62
CA LYS A 225 -2.97 12.49 6.63
C LYS A 225 -3.16 11.99 5.20
N ALA A 226 -2.59 10.82 4.87
CA ALA A 226 -2.73 10.24 3.54
C ALA A 226 -4.18 9.87 3.19
N LEU A 227 -4.95 9.36 4.16
CA LEU A 227 -6.38 9.05 3.99
C LEU A 227 -7.23 10.32 3.84
N GLU A 228 -6.92 11.37 4.58
CA GLU A 228 -7.60 12.66 4.46
C GLU A 228 -7.38 13.25 3.07
N GLU A 229 -6.12 13.34 2.62
CA GLU A 229 -5.77 13.82 1.26
C GLU A 229 -6.42 12.98 0.16
N TRP A 230 -6.40 11.65 0.30
CA TRP A 230 -7.08 10.73 -0.60
C TRP A 230 -8.59 11.02 -0.65
N SER A 231 -9.24 11.14 0.52
CA SER A 231 -10.68 11.40 0.63
C SER A 231 -11.07 12.74 0.02
N SER A 232 -10.30 13.81 0.27
CA SER A 232 -10.54 15.13 -0.30
C SER A 232 -10.46 15.10 -1.83
N SER A 233 -9.47 14.41 -2.42
CA SER A 233 -9.33 14.30 -3.87
C SER A 233 -10.55 13.63 -4.55
N ARG A 234 -11.20 12.71 -3.82
CA ARG A 234 -12.40 12.01 -4.27
C ARG A 234 -13.64 12.90 -4.23
N LEU A 235 -13.77 13.72 -3.18
CA LEU A 235 -14.86 14.71 -3.02
C LEU A 235 -14.74 15.90 -3.98
N SER A 236 -13.54 16.21 -4.49
CA SER A 236 -13.35 17.22 -5.54
C SER A 236 -13.59 16.68 -6.96
N SER A 237 -13.73 15.36 -7.11
CA SER A 237 -13.97 14.68 -8.39
C SER A 237 -15.45 14.49 -8.84
N PRO A 238 -16.52 14.75 -8.06
CA PRO A 238 -17.89 14.63 -8.54
C PRO A 238 -18.41 16.01 -8.99
N LYS A 239 -18.22 16.34 -10.27
CA LYS A 239 -19.04 17.32 -11.02
C LYS A 239 -18.73 17.45 -12.52
N ARG A 240 -17.61 16.90 -13.02
CA ARG A 240 -17.21 17.15 -14.42
C ARG A 240 -17.89 16.28 -15.48
N ASN A 241 -18.59 15.22 -15.09
CA ASN A 241 -19.17 14.26 -16.04
C ASN A 241 -20.71 14.29 -16.11
N GLU A 242 -21.40 15.04 -15.24
CA GLU A 242 -22.88 15.17 -15.32
C GLU A 242 -23.33 16.43 -16.09
N GLU A 243 -22.46 17.43 -16.30
CA GLU A 243 -22.80 18.66 -17.03
C GLU A 243 -22.66 18.56 -18.56
N LEU A 244 -22.05 17.48 -19.09
CA LEU A 244 -21.87 17.29 -20.54
C LEU A 244 -23.04 16.55 -21.21
N ASP A 245 -23.85 15.78 -20.46
CA ASP A 245 -24.99 15.05 -21.02
C ASP A 245 -26.33 15.80 -20.93
N VAL A 246 -26.41 16.89 -20.15
CA VAL A 246 -27.66 17.68 -20.01
C VAL A 246 -27.75 18.82 -21.03
N ASN A 247 -26.62 19.28 -21.56
CA ASN A 247 -26.57 20.41 -22.51
C ASN A 247 -26.80 20.02 -23.98
N SER A 248 -26.86 18.72 -24.31
CA SER A 248 -27.11 18.24 -25.68
C SER A 248 -28.59 18.00 -26.00
N VAL A 249 -29.49 18.02 -25.02
CA VAL A 249 -30.91 17.66 -25.20
C VAL A 249 -31.86 18.88 -25.20
N SER A 250 -31.37 20.10 -24.90
CA SER A 250 -32.25 21.26 -24.68
C SER A 250 -32.33 22.26 -25.84
N GLN A 251 -31.79 21.97 -27.03
CA GLN A 251 -31.91 22.84 -28.21
C GLN A 251 -32.45 22.09 -29.44
N SER A 252 -33.71 21.67 -29.39
CA SER A 252 -34.51 21.52 -30.61
C SER A 252 -35.99 21.55 -30.27
N ASN A 253 -36.57 22.75 -30.17
CA ASN A 253 -37.92 23.08 -30.65
C ASN A 253 -38.31 24.51 -30.23
N SER A 254 -38.35 25.45 -31.17
CA SER A 254 -39.55 26.25 -31.49
C SER A 254 -39.25 27.46 -32.38
N SER A 255 -40.25 27.81 -33.20
CA SER A 255 -40.42 29.01 -34.04
C SER A 255 -39.86 28.90 -35.47
N GLY A 256 -40.63 29.12 -36.55
CA GLY A 256 -42.00 29.61 -36.67
C GLY A 256 -42.51 29.46 -38.12
N ASN A 257 -43.83 29.57 -38.27
CA ASN A 257 -44.58 29.37 -39.51
C ASN A 257 -45.07 30.73 -40.03
N THR A 258 -44.69 31.15 -41.26
CA THR A 258 -45.52 32.07 -42.08
C THR A 258 -45.22 32.01 -43.59
N LYS A 259 -46.19 31.44 -44.32
CA LYS A 259 -46.76 31.77 -45.66
C LYS A 259 -45.92 32.35 -46.83
N ALA A 260 -46.08 31.61 -47.95
CA ALA A 260 -46.52 32.02 -49.30
C ALA A 260 -45.54 32.70 -50.30
N SER A 261 -45.25 32.01 -51.39
CA SER A 261 -45.68 32.39 -52.75
C SER A 261 -45.40 31.28 -53.77
N MET A 262 -46.35 31.09 -54.69
CA MET A 262 -46.25 30.33 -55.94
C MET A 262 -45.02 30.75 -56.76
N VAL A 263 -44.36 29.81 -57.43
CA VAL A 263 -44.10 29.84 -58.89
C VAL A 263 -43.85 28.41 -59.36
N GLU A 264 -44.60 28.06 -60.39
CA GLU A 264 -44.60 26.87 -61.22
C GLU A 264 -43.40 26.90 -62.19
N ASN A 265 -42.70 25.77 -62.41
CA ASN A 265 -42.19 25.33 -63.72
C ASN A 265 -41.37 24.03 -63.65
N LYS A 266 -42.02 22.94 -64.10
CA LYS A 266 -41.64 21.98 -65.17
C LYS A 266 -40.16 21.83 -65.63
N ILE A 267 -39.83 20.54 -65.91
CA ILE A 267 -38.87 19.98 -66.90
C ILE A 267 -37.39 20.03 -66.44
N ASP A 268 -36.56 18.98 -66.43
CA ASP A 268 -36.50 17.63 -67.05
C ASP A 268 -36.08 16.55 -66.02
#